data_AF-A0A4S8SVJ3-F1
#
_entry.id   AF-A0A4S8SVJ3-F1
#
_cell.length_a   1.000
_cell.length_b   1.000
_cell.length_c   1.000
_cell.angle_alpha   90.00
_cell.angle_beta   90.00
_cell.angle_gamma   90.00
#
_symmetry.space_group_name_H-M   'P 1'
#
loop_
_entity.id
_entity.type
_entity.pdbx_description
1 polymer ?
#
loop_
_entity_poly.entity_id
_entity_poly.type
_entity_poly.pdbx_seq_one_letter_code
_entity_poly.pdbx_strand_id
1 'polypeptide(L)'
;MHALVDLLETKPTHTTMAEVPTFKLVLVGDGGTGKARSFPRLHLALPIDRRITTFVKRHLTGEFEKKYIATLGVEVHPLGFTTNLGQIQFDVWDTAGQEKFGGLRDGYYINGQCGIIMFDVTSRITYKNVPNWHRDLVRVCENIPIVLCGNKVDVKERKVKAKTITFHRKKNLQYYDISAKSNYNFEKPFLWLARKLVGNQTLDFVAAPALAPPEVQVDEAVLKQYQQEMEAASNMPLPDEDDADL
;
A
#
# COMPACT_ATOMS: atom_id res chain seq x y z
N MET A 1 65.14 -27.80 -8.15
CA MET A 1 64.84 -26.37 -7.94
C MET A 1 64.17 -25.88 -9.22
N HIS A 2 62.86 -26.03 -9.37
CA HIS A 2 61.77 -25.12 -8.95
C HIS A 2 61.83 -23.72 -9.59
N ALA A 3 61.02 -23.54 -10.65
CA ALA A 3 60.38 -22.30 -11.11
C ALA A 3 59.18 -22.74 -11.98
N LEU A 4 57.91 -22.50 -11.58
CA LEU A 4 57.08 -21.32 -11.95
C LEU A 4 57.02 -21.18 -13.48
N VAL A 5 55.90 -21.22 -14.22
CA VAL A 5 54.56 -20.65 -14.05
C VAL A 5 53.66 -21.35 -15.11
N ASP A 6 52.39 -21.67 -14.82
CA ASP A 6 51.27 -21.27 -15.71
C ASP A 6 49.89 -21.63 -15.14
N LEU A 7 49.11 -20.56 -15.06
CA LEU A 7 47.73 -20.45 -14.64
C LEU A 7 46.79 -21.33 -15.48
N LEU A 8 45.97 -22.13 -14.80
CA LEU A 8 44.58 -22.37 -15.22
C LEU A 8 43.68 -22.25 -14.00
N GLU A 9 43.54 -21.02 -13.49
CA GLU A 9 42.36 -20.61 -12.75
C GLU A 9 41.18 -20.56 -13.72
N THR A 10 40.41 -21.64 -13.76
CA THR A 10 39.04 -21.58 -14.31
C THR A 10 38.22 -20.71 -13.35
N LYS A 11 38.10 -19.42 -13.69
CA LYS A 11 37.15 -18.52 -13.02
C LYS A 11 35.76 -19.16 -13.04
N PRO A 12 35.06 -19.26 -11.91
CA PRO A 12 33.65 -19.63 -11.93
C PRO A 12 32.91 -18.57 -12.74
N THR A 13 32.17 -19.03 -13.74
CA THR A 13 31.24 -18.22 -14.51
C THR A 13 30.31 -17.49 -13.53
N HIS A 14 30.41 -16.17 -13.49
CA HIS A 14 29.40 -15.33 -12.84
C HIS A 14 28.07 -15.61 -13.54
N THR A 15 27.25 -16.47 -12.92
CA THR A 15 25.81 -16.47 -13.17
C THR A 15 25.32 -15.10 -12.76
N THR A 16 25.14 -14.20 -13.71
CA THR A 16 24.42 -12.95 -13.51
C THR A 16 23.01 -13.34 -13.05
N MET A 17 22.78 -13.29 -11.73
CA MET A 17 21.43 -13.31 -11.18
C MET A 17 20.71 -12.14 -11.86
N ALA A 18 19.69 -12.43 -12.67
CA ALA A 18 18.89 -11.39 -13.30
C ALA A 18 18.38 -10.45 -12.20
N GLU A 19 18.78 -9.18 -12.27
CA GLU A 19 18.41 -8.19 -11.27
C GLU A 19 16.89 -8.03 -11.28
N VAL A 20 16.25 -8.35 -10.16
CA VAL A 20 14.79 -8.29 -10.05
C VAL A 20 14.39 -6.81 -10.08
N PRO A 21 13.53 -6.37 -11.02
CA PRO A 21 13.09 -4.98 -11.09
C PRO A 21 12.40 -4.61 -9.78
N THR A 22 12.99 -3.63 -9.09
CA THR A 22 12.55 -3.17 -7.77
C THR A 22 12.00 -1.75 -7.88
N PHE A 23 10.82 -1.53 -7.32
CA PHE A 23 10.12 -0.25 -7.36
C PHE A 23 9.92 0.31 -5.96
N LYS A 24 10.31 1.57 -5.75
CA LYS A 24 10.03 2.27 -4.50
C LYS A 24 8.54 2.65 -4.43
N LEU A 25 7.83 2.08 -3.47
CA LEU A 25 6.42 2.37 -3.18
C LEU A 25 6.29 3.17 -1.89
N VAL A 26 5.67 4.33 -1.95
CA VAL A 26 5.40 5.15 -0.75
C VAL A 26 4.00 4.87 -0.22
N LEU A 27 3.89 4.40 1.03
CA LEU A 27 2.62 4.15 1.70
C LEU A 27 2.31 5.28 2.70
N VAL A 28 1.20 5.99 2.49
CA VAL A 28 0.82 7.18 3.28
C VAL A 28 -0.64 7.17 3.78
N GLY A 29 -0.96 8.11 4.66
CA GLY A 29 -2.31 8.41 5.16
C GLY A 29 -2.33 8.52 6.69
N ASP A 30 -3.53 8.69 7.26
CA ASP A 30 -3.67 8.89 8.70
C ASP A 30 -3.26 7.66 9.52
N GLY A 31 -2.74 7.90 10.73
CA GLY A 31 -2.59 6.88 11.75
C GLY A 31 -3.95 6.25 12.09
N GLY A 32 -3.98 4.94 12.31
CA GLY A 32 -5.23 4.23 12.61
C GLY A 32 -5.92 3.59 11.42
N THR A 33 -5.56 3.96 10.19
CA THR A 33 -6.22 3.51 8.94
C THR A 33 -5.95 2.05 8.55
N GLY A 34 -5.14 1.34 9.33
CA GLY A 34 -4.66 0.00 9.00
C GLY A 34 -3.35 -0.01 8.20
N LYS A 35 -2.72 1.18 8.06
CA LYS A 35 -1.28 1.27 8.29
C LYS A 35 -1.02 0.68 9.68
N ALA A 36 -1.31 1.39 10.76
CA ALA A 36 -1.22 0.80 12.10
C ALA A 36 -2.27 1.47 13.04
N ARG A 37 -2.95 0.73 13.96
CA ARG A 37 -4.16 1.13 14.76
C ARG A 37 -3.94 1.92 16.09
N SER A 38 -4.36 3.17 16.23
CA SER A 38 -4.28 3.94 17.51
C SER A 38 -4.84 3.28 18.82
N PHE A 39 -4.13 3.41 19.94
CA PHE A 39 -4.63 3.38 21.34
C PHE A 39 -3.91 4.49 22.16
N PRO A 40 -4.52 5.07 23.21
CA PRO A 40 -3.88 6.11 24.01
C PRO A 40 -2.86 5.51 24.99
N ARG A 41 -1.62 6.00 24.88
CA ARG A 41 -0.67 6.27 25.97
C ARG A 41 -0.54 5.19 27.07
N LEU A 42 0.35 4.22 26.86
CA LEU A 42 1.26 3.80 27.93
C LEU A 42 2.55 3.20 27.36
N HIS A 43 3.67 3.71 27.87
CA HIS A 43 5.05 3.28 27.62
C HIS A 43 5.23 1.79 27.94
N LEU A 44 5.77 1.01 27.00
CA LEU A 44 6.86 0.07 27.29
C LEU A 44 7.52 -0.41 25.99
N ALA A 45 8.84 -0.43 25.98
CA ALA A 45 9.69 -0.91 24.90
C ALA A 45 9.25 -2.29 24.43
N LEU A 46 8.80 -2.38 23.18
CA LEU A 46 8.58 -3.64 22.47
C LEU A 46 9.61 -3.76 21.34
N PRO A 47 10.02 -5.00 21.01
CA PRO A 47 11.06 -5.27 20.02
C PRO A 47 10.76 -4.58 18.69
N ILE A 48 11.83 -4.10 18.04
CA ILE A 48 11.81 -3.30 16.81
C ILE A 48 11.04 -4.02 15.68
N ASP A 49 11.03 -5.34 15.69
CA ASP A 49 10.38 -6.25 14.74
C ASP A 49 8.83 -6.18 14.69
N ARG A 50 8.21 -5.40 15.58
CA ARG A 50 6.75 -5.43 15.81
C ARG A 50 6.04 -4.12 15.42
N ARG A 51 6.74 -3.22 14.73
CA ARG A 51 6.32 -1.86 14.30
C ARG A 51 5.82 -1.77 12.85
N ILE A 52 5.73 -2.93 12.19
CA ILE A 52 5.27 -3.11 10.80
C ILE A 52 3.77 -2.82 10.70
N THR A 53 3.33 -2.09 9.67
CA THR A 53 1.90 -1.91 9.42
C THR A 53 1.21 -3.24 9.14
N THR A 54 -0.02 -3.42 9.63
CA THR A 54 -0.76 -4.69 9.47
C THR A 54 -0.95 -5.04 7.99
N PHE A 55 -1.02 -4.03 7.12
CA PHE A 55 -1.08 -4.20 5.67
C PHE A 55 0.23 -4.74 5.07
N VAL A 56 1.39 -4.33 5.58
CA VAL A 56 2.69 -4.79 5.07
C VAL A 56 3.10 -6.12 5.72
N LYS A 57 2.92 -6.25 7.04
CA LYS A 57 3.20 -7.50 7.78
C LYS A 57 2.43 -8.68 7.20
N ARG A 58 1.19 -8.45 6.80
CA ARG A 58 0.36 -9.49 6.20
C ARG A 58 0.80 -9.90 4.79
N HIS A 59 1.42 -9.00 4.02
CA HIS A 59 2.07 -9.38 2.76
C HIS A 59 3.39 -10.15 3.00
N LEU A 60 4.17 -9.77 4.02
CA LEU A 60 5.48 -10.36 4.31
C LEU A 60 5.39 -11.73 4.98
N THR A 61 4.60 -11.85 6.04
CA THR A 61 4.58 -13.05 6.91
C THR A 61 3.23 -13.75 6.90
N GLY A 62 2.22 -13.19 6.23
CA GLY A 62 0.84 -13.65 6.32
C GLY A 62 0.16 -13.33 7.66
N GLU A 63 0.90 -12.94 8.69
CA GLU A 63 0.37 -12.77 10.04
C GLU A 63 -0.43 -11.47 10.21
N PHE A 64 -1.57 -11.57 10.88
CA PHE A 64 -2.34 -10.41 11.32
C PHE A 64 -2.01 -10.07 12.78
N GLU A 65 -1.28 -8.96 12.99
CA GLU A 65 -1.02 -8.48 14.34
C GLU A 65 -2.23 -7.69 14.88
N LYS A 66 -2.91 -8.25 15.90
CA LYS A 66 -4.04 -7.58 16.59
C LYS A 66 -3.60 -6.38 17.43
N LYS A 67 -2.32 -6.35 17.84
CA LYS A 67 -1.74 -5.30 18.69
C LYS A 67 -1.08 -4.24 17.81
N TYR A 68 -1.48 -2.98 17.99
CA TYR A 68 -0.81 -1.88 17.32
C TYR A 68 0.48 -1.49 18.00
N ILE A 69 1.48 -1.23 17.17
CA ILE A 69 2.65 -0.47 17.55
C ILE A 69 2.80 0.66 16.53
N ALA A 70 2.88 1.90 16.99
CA ALA A 70 3.09 3.03 16.11
C ALA A 70 4.46 2.91 15.44
N THR A 71 4.49 2.96 14.11
CA THR A 71 5.72 3.11 13.34
C THR A 71 6.39 4.41 13.77
N LEU A 72 7.66 4.36 14.17
CA LEU A 72 8.46 5.55 14.44
C LEU A 72 9.31 5.84 13.21
N GLY A 73 8.97 6.90 12.48
CA GLY A 73 9.69 7.27 11.25
C GLY A 73 9.18 6.50 10.03
N VAL A 74 10.10 5.84 9.32
CA VAL A 74 9.82 5.03 8.13
C VAL A 74 10.41 3.63 8.30
N GLU A 75 9.69 2.62 7.85
CA GLU A 75 10.21 1.26 7.71
C GLU A 75 10.12 0.85 6.25
N VAL A 76 11.15 0.18 5.74
CA VAL A 76 11.21 -0.28 4.35
C VAL A 76 11.04 -1.79 4.33
N HIS A 77 10.07 -2.25 3.53
CA HIS A 77 9.66 -3.64 3.47
C HIS A 77 9.69 -4.14 2.02
N PRO A 78 10.60 -5.06 1.66
CA PRO A 78 10.66 -5.61 0.31
C PRO A 78 9.54 -6.63 0.11
N LEU A 79 8.63 -6.35 -0.84
CA LEU A 79 7.53 -7.24 -1.24
C LEU A 79 7.77 -7.79 -2.64
N GLY A 80 8.12 -9.07 -2.74
CA GLY A 80 8.28 -9.77 -4.02
C GLY A 80 6.95 -10.30 -4.55
N PHE A 81 6.68 -10.08 -5.84
CA PHE A 81 5.53 -10.63 -6.56
C PHE A 81 6.02 -11.41 -7.78
N THR A 82 5.47 -12.60 -8.00
CA THR A 82 5.75 -13.38 -9.21
C THR A 82 4.69 -13.08 -10.25
N THR A 83 5.09 -12.52 -11.38
CA THR A 83 4.21 -12.17 -12.50
C THR A 83 4.43 -13.12 -13.67
N ASN A 84 3.51 -13.09 -14.63
CA ASN A 84 3.66 -13.80 -15.92
C ASN A 84 4.85 -13.31 -16.77
N LEU A 85 5.43 -12.15 -16.45
CA LEU A 85 6.58 -11.56 -17.16
C LEU A 85 7.89 -11.68 -16.37
N GLY A 86 7.86 -12.33 -15.20
CA GLY A 86 9.01 -12.44 -14.30
C GLY A 86 8.69 -11.94 -12.89
N GLN A 87 9.69 -11.93 -12.02
CA GLN A 87 9.55 -11.41 -10.66
C GLN A 87 9.66 -9.88 -10.66
N ILE A 88 8.88 -9.24 -9.80
CA ILE A 88 8.99 -7.81 -9.49
C ILE A 88 9.06 -7.66 -7.98
N GLN A 89 9.69 -6.59 -7.50
CA GLN A 89 9.73 -6.26 -6.09
C GLN A 89 9.22 -4.84 -5.85
N PHE A 90 8.45 -4.64 -4.79
CA PHE A 90 8.11 -3.32 -4.27
C PHE A 90 8.82 -3.12 -2.94
N ASP A 91 9.69 -2.12 -2.87
CA ASP A 91 10.22 -1.65 -1.59
C ASP A 91 9.18 -0.70 -1.01
N VAL A 92 8.39 -1.19 -0.05
CA VAL A 92 7.31 -0.42 0.58
C VAL A 92 7.88 0.43 1.69
N TRP A 93 7.90 1.73 1.46
CA TRP A 93 8.26 2.77 2.43
C TRP A 93 7.02 3.10 3.25
N ASP A 94 6.92 2.42 4.37
CA ASP A 94 5.83 2.50 5.30
C ASP A 94 6.01 3.68 6.25
N THR A 95 5.27 4.75 6.01
CA THR A 95 5.44 6.01 6.74
C THR A 95 4.53 6.07 7.97
N ALA A 96 5.07 6.61 9.08
CA ALA A 96 4.29 6.88 10.27
C ALA A 96 3.15 7.87 9.98
N GLY A 97 1.90 7.41 10.06
CA GLY A 97 0.70 8.24 9.92
C GLY A 97 0.46 9.25 11.06
N GLN A 98 1.41 9.42 12.00
CA GLN A 98 1.31 10.45 13.02
C GLN A 98 1.85 11.78 12.51
N GLU A 99 0.95 12.75 12.42
CA GLU A 99 1.15 14.15 12.00
C GLU A 99 2.19 14.88 12.85
N LYS A 100 2.49 14.37 14.04
CA LYS A 100 3.41 14.97 15.02
C LYS A 100 4.90 14.92 14.63
N PHE A 101 5.27 14.21 13.56
CA PHE A 101 6.66 14.10 13.09
C PHE A 101 6.87 14.74 11.70
N GLY A 102 6.07 15.77 11.36
CA GLY A 102 5.96 16.36 10.03
C GLY A 102 7.25 16.82 9.34
N GLY A 103 8.33 17.08 10.07
CA GLY A 103 9.57 17.66 9.51
C GLY A 103 10.43 16.71 8.64
N LEU A 104 10.28 15.39 8.75
CA LEU A 104 11.09 14.40 7.99
C LEU A 104 10.38 13.78 6.78
N ARG A 105 9.15 14.22 6.48
CA ARG A 105 8.26 13.54 5.52
C ARG A 105 8.74 13.64 4.07
N ASP A 106 9.20 14.82 3.67
CA ASP A 106 9.61 15.06 2.29
C ASP A 106 10.79 14.15 1.89
N GLY A 107 11.72 13.90 2.81
CA GLY A 107 12.87 13.01 2.59
C GLY A 107 12.48 11.55 2.30
N TYR A 108 11.36 11.07 2.86
CA TYR A 108 10.89 9.70 2.60
C TYR A 108 10.27 9.56 1.21
N TYR A 109 9.72 10.63 0.67
CA TYR A 109 9.06 10.63 -0.63
C TYR A 109 10.07 10.67 -1.79
N ILE A 110 11.25 11.25 -1.60
CA ILE A 110 12.30 11.37 -2.64
C ILE A 110 12.51 10.04 -3.38
N ASN A 111 12.50 10.10 -4.72
CA ASN A 111 12.63 8.95 -5.62
C ASN A 111 11.51 7.89 -5.51
N GLY A 112 10.36 8.24 -4.92
CA GLY A 112 9.17 7.39 -4.99
C GLY A 112 8.76 7.18 -6.44
N GLN A 113 8.56 5.93 -6.86
CA GLN A 113 8.11 5.58 -8.22
C GLN A 113 6.61 5.34 -8.27
N CYS A 114 5.99 4.98 -7.15
CA CYS A 114 4.54 4.80 -7.01
C CYS A 114 4.08 5.09 -5.57
N GLY A 115 2.77 5.31 -5.42
CA GLY A 115 2.18 5.63 -4.12
C GLY A 115 0.89 4.88 -3.81
N ILE A 116 0.68 4.58 -2.54
CA ILE A 116 -0.61 4.14 -2.00
C ILE A 116 -1.04 5.11 -0.90
N ILE A 117 -2.19 5.74 -1.09
CA ILE A 117 -2.85 6.55 -0.06
C ILE A 117 -3.95 5.70 0.57
N MET A 118 -3.87 5.49 1.89
CA MET A 118 -4.83 4.65 2.60
C MET A 118 -5.64 5.44 3.62
N PHE A 119 -6.96 5.27 3.58
CA PHE A 119 -7.90 5.77 4.59
C PHE A 119 -8.76 4.64 5.17
N ASP A 120 -9.49 4.94 6.25
CA ASP A 120 -10.38 4.02 6.95
C ASP A 120 -11.84 4.31 6.60
N VAL A 121 -12.55 3.32 6.05
CA VAL A 121 -13.97 3.50 5.69
C VAL A 121 -14.88 3.71 6.92
N THR A 122 -14.41 3.37 8.12
CA THR A 122 -15.11 3.59 9.39
C THR A 122 -14.82 4.97 10.00
N SER A 123 -13.92 5.77 9.42
CA SER A 123 -13.49 7.07 9.97
C SER A 123 -13.47 8.17 8.91
N ARG A 124 -14.46 9.07 8.95
CA ARG A 124 -14.61 10.17 7.98
C ARG A 124 -13.43 11.13 7.95
N ILE A 125 -12.80 11.39 9.10
CA ILE A 125 -11.66 12.31 9.19
C ILE A 125 -10.49 11.82 8.32
N THR A 126 -10.28 10.50 8.27
CA THR A 126 -9.18 9.92 7.50
C THR A 126 -9.35 10.10 6.00
N TYR A 127 -10.60 10.14 5.52
CA TYR A 127 -10.89 10.46 4.13
C TYR A 127 -10.78 11.97 3.86
N LYS A 128 -11.23 12.83 4.79
CA LYS A 128 -11.05 14.30 4.68
C LYS A 128 -9.57 14.71 4.57
N ASN A 129 -8.66 13.93 5.14
CA ASN A 129 -7.22 14.19 5.09
C ASN A 129 -6.53 13.66 3.81
N VAL A 130 -7.19 12.83 2.99
CA VAL A 130 -6.62 12.29 1.73
C VAL A 130 -6.06 13.39 0.80
N PRO A 131 -6.74 14.53 0.57
CA PRO A 131 -6.20 15.60 -0.26
C PRO A 131 -4.87 16.16 0.24
N ASN A 132 -4.68 16.24 1.56
CA ASN A 132 -3.42 16.71 2.16
C ASN A 132 -2.29 15.73 1.87
N TRP A 133 -2.52 14.43 2.09
CA TRP A 133 -1.53 13.39 1.78
C TRP A 133 -1.17 13.34 0.29
N HIS A 134 -2.17 13.49 -0.58
CA HIS A 134 -1.94 13.57 -2.02
C HIS A 134 -1.09 14.79 -2.40
N ARG A 135 -1.42 15.97 -1.86
CA ARG A 135 -0.68 17.21 -2.11
C ARG A 135 0.79 17.05 -1.70
N ASP A 136 1.03 16.51 -0.50
CA ASP A 136 2.38 16.36 0.03
C ASP A 136 3.20 15.34 -0.78
N LEU A 137 2.56 14.25 -1.24
CA LEU A 137 3.20 13.25 -2.10
C LEU A 137 3.55 13.81 -3.48
N VAL A 138 2.61 14.48 -4.14
CA VAL A 138 2.80 15.05 -5.49
C VAL A 138 3.78 16.22 -5.49
N ARG A 139 3.91 16.93 -4.36
CA ARG A 139 4.92 17.99 -4.20
C ARG A 139 6.35 17.47 -4.33
N VAL A 140 6.62 16.22 -3.95
CA VAL A 140 7.95 15.61 -4.02
C VAL A 140 8.10 14.67 -5.22
N CYS A 141 7.04 13.94 -5.56
CA CYS A 141 7.02 12.99 -6.67
C CYS A 141 5.96 13.41 -7.70
N GLU A 142 6.41 14.10 -8.76
CA GLU A 142 5.54 14.47 -9.86
C GLU A 142 5.24 13.24 -10.75
N ASN A 143 4.00 13.13 -11.23
CA ASN A 143 3.56 12.16 -12.25
C ASN A 143 3.75 10.67 -11.90
N ILE A 144 3.74 10.30 -10.62
CA ILE A 144 3.78 8.88 -10.22
C ILE A 144 2.38 8.25 -10.19
N PRO A 145 2.24 6.95 -10.55
CA PRO A 145 0.99 6.23 -10.35
C PRO A 145 0.64 6.12 -8.87
N ILE A 146 -0.55 6.57 -8.50
CA ILE A 146 -1.06 6.56 -7.13
C ILE A 146 -2.39 5.80 -7.07
N VAL A 147 -2.51 4.93 -6.06
CA VAL A 147 -3.75 4.21 -5.74
C VAL A 147 -4.32 4.73 -4.43
N LEU A 148 -5.63 5.00 -4.41
CA LEU A 148 -6.39 5.30 -3.22
C LEU A 148 -7.06 4.02 -2.68
N CYS A 149 -6.82 3.69 -1.42
CA CYS A 149 -7.35 2.50 -0.78
C CYS A 149 -8.25 2.85 0.40
N GLY A 150 -9.51 2.40 0.34
CA GLY A 150 -10.44 2.43 1.48
C GLY A 150 -10.35 1.12 2.26
N ASN A 151 -9.70 1.14 3.42
CA ASN A 151 -9.48 -0.06 4.23
C ASN A 151 -10.60 -0.29 5.27
N LYS A 152 -10.67 -1.51 5.80
CA LYS A 152 -11.62 -2.00 6.82
C LYS A 152 -13.05 -2.17 6.33
N VAL A 153 -13.23 -2.55 5.06
CA VAL A 153 -14.57 -2.84 4.51
C VAL A 153 -15.25 -4.07 5.12
N ASP A 154 -14.51 -4.86 5.90
CA ASP A 154 -15.06 -5.94 6.74
C ASP A 154 -15.95 -5.44 7.89
N VAL A 155 -15.86 -4.15 8.25
CA VAL A 155 -16.68 -3.55 9.30
C VAL A 155 -18.04 -3.13 8.71
N LYS A 156 -19.12 -3.66 9.27
CA LYS A 156 -20.50 -3.37 8.82
C LYS A 156 -20.86 -1.88 8.92
N GLU A 157 -20.37 -1.18 9.94
CA GLU A 157 -20.65 0.24 10.16
C GLU A 157 -19.73 1.15 9.31
N ARG A 158 -19.94 1.13 7.99
CA ARG A 158 -19.22 2.00 7.05
C ARG A 158 -19.67 3.46 7.19
N LYS A 159 -18.76 4.35 7.58
CA LYS A 159 -19.04 5.80 7.74
C LYS A 159 -18.75 6.63 6.48
N VAL A 160 -17.82 6.17 5.64
CA VAL A 160 -17.47 6.77 4.34
C VAL A 160 -18.13 5.95 3.24
N LYS A 161 -19.25 6.43 2.70
CA LYS A 161 -20.04 5.72 1.68
C LYS A 161 -19.43 5.92 0.28
N ALA A 162 -19.70 5.00 -0.65
CA ALA A 162 -19.24 5.06 -2.04
C ALA A 162 -19.44 6.45 -2.68
N LYS A 163 -20.63 7.03 -2.51
CA LYS A 163 -20.99 8.37 -3.04
C LYS A 163 -20.09 9.51 -2.56
N THR A 164 -19.50 9.39 -1.37
CA THR A 164 -18.61 10.42 -0.80
C THR A 164 -17.18 10.30 -1.32
N ILE A 165 -16.83 9.16 -1.92
CA ILE A 165 -15.46 8.85 -2.37
C ILE A 165 -15.28 9.37 -3.80
N THR A 166 -15.14 10.69 -3.95
CA THR A 166 -15.01 11.36 -5.24
C THR A 166 -13.59 11.80 -5.57
N PHE A 167 -12.68 11.81 -4.59
CA PHE A 167 -11.33 12.36 -4.74
C PHE A 167 -10.52 11.68 -5.86
N HIS A 168 -10.66 10.35 -5.98
CA HIS A 168 -9.99 9.58 -7.02
C HIS A 168 -10.42 10.00 -8.43
N ARG A 169 -11.68 10.37 -8.64
CA ARG A 169 -12.17 10.89 -9.93
C ARG A 169 -11.61 12.28 -10.22
N LYS A 170 -11.58 13.15 -9.21
CA LYS A 170 -11.03 14.52 -9.33
C LYS A 170 -9.54 14.55 -9.70
N LYS A 171 -8.77 13.56 -9.24
CA LYS A 171 -7.32 13.46 -9.47
C LYS A 171 -6.90 12.33 -10.41
N ASN A 172 -7.87 11.68 -11.07
CA ASN A 172 -7.65 10.54 -11.98
C ASN A 172 -6.81 9.41 -11.36
N LEU A 173 -7.10 9.07 -10.10
CA LEU A 173 -6.47 8.00 -9.34
C LEU A 173 -7.31 6.73 -9.42
N GLN A 174 -6.65 5.58 -9.27
CA GLN A 174 -7.37 4.31 -9.10
C GLN A 174 -7.85 4.18 -7.65
N TYR A 175 -9.08 3.68 -7.46
CA TYR A 175 -9.63 3.39 -6.15
C TYR A 175 -9.88 1.89 -5.95
N TYR A 176 -9.59 1.38 -4.74
CA TYR A 176 -10.01 0.04 -4.31
C TYR A 176 -10.53 0.04 -2.86
N ASP A 177 -11.63 -0.67 -2.66
CA ASP A 177 -12.07 -1.14 -1.34
C ASP A 177 -11.23 -2.36 -0.96
N ILE A 178 -10.55 -2.30 0.19
CA ILE A 178 -9.68 -3.37 0.69
C ILE A 178 -10.01 -3.73 2.14
N SER A 179 -9.66 -4.96 2.55
CA SER A 179 -9.63 -5.32 3.96
C SER A 179 -8.39 -6.14 4.27
N ALA A 180 -7.47 -5.49 5.00
CA ALA A 180 -6.30 -6.16 5.55
C ALA A 180 -6.64 -7.25 6.58
N LYS A 181 -7.89 -7.35 7.06
CA LYS A 181 -8.33 -8.40 8.00
C LYS A 181 -8.76 -9.70 7.29
N SER A 182 -9.36 -9.54 6.11
CA SER A 182 -9.98 -10.63 5.35
C SER A 182 -9.24 -10.98 4.05
N ASN A 183 -8.13 -10.32 3.75
CA ASN A 183 -7.43 -10.38 2.46
C ASN A 183 -8.25 -9.88 1.25
N TYR A 184 -9.38 -9.20 1.47
CA TYR A 184 -10.21 -8.71 0.37
C TYR A 184 -9.48 -7.65 -0.47
N ASN A 185 -9.38 -7.89 -1.78
CA ASN A 185 -8.74 -7.03 -2.80
C ASN A 185 -7.30 -6.60 -2.47
N PHE A 186 -6.60 -7.36 -1.65
CA PHE A 186 -5.32 -6.97 -1.08
C PHE A 186 -4.20 -6.81 -2.14
N GLU A 187 -4.24 -7.63 -3.19
CA GLU A 187 -3.29 -7.63 -4.31
C GLU A 187 -3.61 -6.60 -5.40
N LYS A 188 -4.87 -6.15 -5.51
CA LYS A 188 -5.32 -5.27 -6.60
C LYS A 188 -4.56 -3.95 -6.70
N PRO A 189 -4.24 -3.24 -5.58
CA PRO A 189 -3.41 -2.04 -5.63
C PRO A 189 -2.03 -2.31 -6.26
N PHE A 190 -1.36 -3.37 -5.83
CA PHE A 190 -0.03 -3.74 -6.33
C PHE A 190 -0.07 -4.14 -7.80
N LEU A 191 -1.08 -4.93 -8.20
CA LEU A 191 -1.26 -5.36 -9.57
C LEU A 191 -1.48 -4.16 -10.51
N TRP A 192 -2.33 -3.21 -10.11
CA TRP A 192 -2.55 -2.00 -10.91
C TRP A 192 -1.29 -1.14 -11.01
N LEU A 193 -0.56 -0.96 -9.90
CA LEU A 193 0.72 -0.24 -9.90
C LEU A 193 1.75 -0.94 -10.79
N ALA A 194 1.88 -2.25 -10.70
CA ALA A 194 2.78 -3.05 -11.53
C ALA A 194 2.47 -2.88 -13.02
N ARG A 195 1.20 -2.98 -13.41
CA ARG A 195 0.75 -2.74 -14.80
C ARG A 195 1.12 -1.35 -15.31
N LYS A 196 0.99 -0.32 -14.46
CA LYS A 196 1.34 1.06 -14.82
C LYS A 196 2.84 1.29 -14.90
N LEU A 197 3.62 0.74 -13.98
CA LEU A 197 5.08 0.90 -13.93
C LEU A 197 5.78 0.12 -15.05
N VAL A 198 5.32 -1.09 -15.35
CA VAL A 198 5.85 -1.92 -16.43
C VAL A 198 5.30 -1.49 -17.80
N GLY A 199 4.20 -0.75 -17.83
CA GLY A 199 3.53 -0.34 -19.06
C GLY A 199 2.81 -1.48 -19.80
N ASN A 200 2.56 -2.60 -19.12
CA ASN A 200 1.88 -3.76 -19.70
C ASN A 200 0.58 -4.09 -18.96
N GLN A 201 -0.55 -3.98 -19.67
CA GLN A 201 -1.88 -4.28 -19.11
C GLN A 201 -2.15 -5.78 -18.94
N THR A 202 -1.43 -6.64 -19.67
CA THR A 202 -1.56 -8.10 -19.57
C THR A 202 -0.76 -8.69 -18.43
N LEU A 203 -0.06 -7.85 -17.64
CA LEU A 203 0.66 -8.30 -16.45
C LEU A 203 -0.35 -8.86 -15.45
N ASP A 204 -0.10 -10.06 -14.97
CA ASP A 204 -0.88 -10.72 -13.94
C ASP A 204 0.01 -11.45 -12.94
N PHE A 205 -0.48 -11.60 -11.71
CA PHE A 205 0.23 -12.33 -10.67
C PHE A 205 -0.06 -13.83 -10.83
N VAL A 206 0.99 -14.62 -11.08
CA VAL A 206 0.87 -16.06 -11.38
C VAL A 206 0.91 -16.94 -10.13
N ALA A 207 1.32 -16.37 -9.01
CA ALA A 207 1.24 -17.00 -7.70
C ALA A 207 0.55 -16.04 -6.74
N ALA A 208 -0.49 -16.51 -6.05
CA ALA A 208 -0.99 -15.80 -4.89
C ALA A 208 0.17 -15.66 -3.89
N PRO A 209 0.44 -14.47 -3.33
CA PRO A 209 1.35 -14.35 -2.20
C PRO A 209 0.91 -15.36 -1.14
N ALA A 210 1.86 -15.99 -0.43
CA ALA A 210 1.55 -16.93 0.65
C ALA A 210 0.90 -16.19 1.83
N LEU A 211 -0.38 -15.82 1.69
CA LEU A 211 -1.16 -15.13 2.70
C LEU A 211 -1.72 -16.16 3.67
N ALA A 212 -1.60 -15.90 4.97
CA ALA A 212 -2.29 -16.72 5.95
C ALA A 212 -3.82 -16.64 5.74
N PRO A 213 -4.56 -17.70 6.10
CA PRO A 213 -6.01 -17.73 5.95
C PRO A 213 -6.67 -16.54 6.64
N PRO A 214 -7.78 -16.02 6.08
CA PRO A 214 -8.45 -14.84 6.61
C PRO A 214 -8.95 -15.06 8.03
N GLU A 215 -8.68 -14.12 8.94
CA GLU A 215 -9.22 -14.18 10.32
C GLU A 215 -10.73 -13.94 10.36
N VAL A 216 -11.27 -13.27 9.34
CA VAL A 216 -12.70 -12.97 9.20
C VAL A 216 -13.09 -13.13 7.74
N GLN A 217 -14.18 -13.86 7.52
CA GLN A 217 -14.86 -13.89 6.23
C GLN A 217 -15.74 -12.65 6.13
N VAL A 218 -15.53 -11.84 5.09
CA VAL A 218 -16.49 -10.77 4.77
C VAL A 218 -17.66 -11.42 4.06
N ASP A 219 -18.87 -11.02 4.44
CA ASP A 219 -20.09 -11.47 3.79
C ASP A 219 -20.09 -11.07 2.31
N GLU A 220 -20.14 -12.07 1.43
CA GLU A 220 -20.04 -11.90 -0.02
C GLU A 220 -21.20 -11.03 -0.57
N ALA A 221 -22.37 -11.08 0.06
CA ALA A 221 -23.51 -10.25 -0.32
C ALA A 221 -23.24 -8.77 -0.06
N VAL A 222 -22.62 -8.45 1.09
CA VAL A 222 -22.24 -7.09 1.47
C VAL A 222 -21.15 -6.55 0.53
N LEU A 223 -20.20 -7.38 0.13
CA LEU A 223 -19.17 -7.01 -0.84
C LEU A 223 -19.75 -6.69 -2.22
N LYS A 224 -20.66 -7.53 -2.73
CA LYS A 224 -21.36 -7.28 -4.00
C LYS A 224 -22.16 -5.98 -3.94
N GLN A 225 -22.83 -5.73 -2.82
CA GLN A 225 -23.55 -4.47 -2.61
C GLN A 225 -22.60 -3.27 -2.67
N TYR A 226 -21.46 -3.30 -1.96
CA TYR A 226 -20.51 -2.20 -2.02
C TYR A 226 -19.92 -1.98 -3.41
N GLN A 227 -19.67 -3.06 -4.15
CA GLN A 227 -19.19 -2.95 -5.53
C GLN A 227 -20.23 -2.29 -6.44
N GLN A 228 -21.50 -2.70 -6.34
CA GLN A 228 -22.62 -2.07 -7.06
C GLN A 228 -22.81 -0.60 -6.67
N GLU A 229 -22.69 -0.26 -5.39
CA GLU A 229 -22.77 1.13 -4.92
C GLU A 229 -21.62 1.99 -5.47
N MET A 230 -20.41 1.43 -5.57
CA MET A 230 -19.25 2.09 -6.17
C MET A 230 -19.43 2.29 -7.67
N GLU A 231 -19.92 1.29 -8.41
CA GLU A 231 -20.23 1.38 -9.85
C GLU A 231 -21.35 2.40 -10.12
N ALA A 232 -22.38 2.42 -9.27
CA ALA A 232 -23.42 3.43 -9.34
C ALA A 232 -22.85 4.83 -9.08
N ALA A 233 -21.96 4.99 -8.10
CA ALA A 233 -21.34 6.26 -7.76
C ALA A 233 -20.35 6.76 -8.85
N SER A 234 -19.68 5.86 -9.58
CA SER A 234 -18.82 6.26 -10.70
C SER A 234 -19.62 6.85 -11.87
N ASN A 235 -20.87 6.42 -12.03
CA ASN A 235 -21.77 6.92 -13.08
C ASN A 235 -22.50 8.22 -12.70
N MET A 236 -22.41 8.68 -11.44
CA MET A 236 -23.00 9.96 -11.02
C MET A 236 -22.12 11.15 -11.42
N PRO A 237 -22.70 12.32 -11.72
CA PRO A 237 -21.94 13.57 -11.84
C PRO A 237 -21.11 13.84 -10.58
N LEU A 238 -19.96 14.48 -10.74
CA LEU A 238 -19.20 14.95 -9.57
C LEU A 238 -19.95 16.13 -8.94
N PRO A 239 -20.02 16.20 -7.59
CA PRO A 239 -20.55 17.39 -6.94
C PRO A 239 -19.67 18.61 -7.25
N ASP A 240 -20.33 19.76 -7.44
CA ASP A 240 -19.67 21.04 -7.70
C ASP A 240 -18.74 21.42 -6.54
N GLU A 241 -17.66 22.16 -6.81
CA GLU A 241 -16.63 22.46 -5.81
C GLU A 241 -17.15 23.31 -4.64
N ASP A 242 -18.26 24.03 -4.84
CA ASP A 242 -18.86 24.95 -3.85
C ASP A 242 -19.64 24.23 -2.73
N ASP A 243 -19.95 22.95 -2.87
CA ASP A 243 -20.69 22.16 -1.86
C ASP A 243 -19.76 21.51 -0.80
N ALA A 244 -18.44 21.71 -0.89
CA ALA A 244 -17.45 21.04 -0.03
C ALA A 244 -17.33 21.61 1.39
N ASP A 245 -17.93 22.77 1.66
CA ASP A 245 -17.82 23.54 2.92
C ASP A 245 -19.12 23.57 3.77
N LEU A 246 -20.10 22.70 3.49
CA LEU A 246 -21.31 22.52 4.32
C LEU A 246 -21.30 21.20 5.12
#